data_AF-A0A672N928-F1
#
_entry.id   AF-A0A672N928-F1
#
_cell.length_a   1.000
_cell.length_b   1.000
_cell.length_c   1.000
_cell.angle_alpha   90.00
_cell.angle_beta   90.00
_cell.angle_gamma   90.00
#
_symmetry.space_group_name_H-M   'P 1'
#
loop_
_entity.id
_entity.type
_entity.pdbx_description
1 polymer ?
#
loop_
_entity_poly.entity_id
_entity_poly.type
_entity_poly.pdbx_seq_one_letter_code
_entity_poly.pdbx_strand_id
1 'polypeptide(L)'
;MKEALSVTQSEQVRLSLELQRDRHLQQQRLIKMSRKQTKLKEKVLVSLITDCTSPTALQSPPLGWKAAKDDKTRLEEQSTAIADLWKLVAVLLLENKRLLEEHEKLKAENASLKRDLYEEHQSPPASLDQPSPLGMKLLHVPPDLQQEIQLLLKTANDS
;
A
#
# COMPACT_ATOMS: atom_id res chain seq x y z
N MET A 1 21.65 26.78 -11.37
CA MET A 1 20.53 26.30 -10.52
C MET A 1 20.58 26.82 -9.09
N LYS A 2 21.72 26.81 -8.38
CA LYS A 2 21.80 27.34 -7.00
C LYS A 2 21.42 28.82 -6.88
N GLU A 3 21.90 29.64 -7.80
CA GLU A 3 21.60 31.09 -7.85
C GLU A 3 20.12 31.38 -8.19
N ALA A 4 19.51 30.53 -9.02
CA ALA A 4 18.10 30.68 -9.38
C ALA A 4 17.18 30.36 -8.18
N LEU A 5 17.55 29.39 -7.34
CA LEU A 5 16.82 29.02 -6.12
C LEU A 5 16.84 30.11 -5.05
N SER A 6 17.93 30.87 -4.93
CA SER A 6 18.03 31.95 -3.93
C SER A 6 17.26 33.21 -4.31
N VAL A 7 17.03 33.44 -5.60
CA VAL A 7 16.39 34.67 -6.09
C VAL A 7 14.88 34.53 -6.34
N THR A 8 14.36 33.30 -6.27
CA THR A 8 12.95 33.02 -6.61
C THR A 8 12.03 33.25 -5.42
N GLN A 9 11.02 34.10 -5.61
CA GLN A 9 10.01 34.41 -4.59
C GLN A 9 8.77 33.51 -4.67
N SER A 10 8.60 32.76 -5.76
CA SER A 10 7.50 31.81 -5.94
C SER A 10 7.86 30.42 -5.41
N GLU A 11 7.08 29.90 -4.47
CA GLU A 11 7.30 28.56 -3.91
C GLU A 11 7.18 27.45 -4.95
N GLN A 12 6.24 27.57 -5.89
CA GLN A 12 6.08 26.60 -6.98
C GLN A 12 7.34 26.50 -7.84
N VAL A 13 7.95 27.63 -8.18
CA VAL A 13 9.20 27.67 -8.98
C VAL A 13 10.40 27.19 -8.17
N ARG A 14 10.44 27.51 -6.87
CA ARG A 14 11.48 27.00 -5.97
C ARG A 14 11.46 25.48 -5.90
N LEU A 15 10.28 24.87 -5.73
CA LEU A 15 10.11 23.41 -5.67
C LEU A 15 10.52 22.72 -6.99
N SER A 16 10.18 23.30 -8.14
CA SER A 16 10.56 22.72 -9.45
C SER A 16 12.08 22.77 -9.67
N LEU A 17 12.74 23.85 -9.27
CA LEU A 17 14.20 23.98 -9.32
C LEU A 17 14.91 23.02 -8.36
N GLU A 18 14.33 22.75 -7.18
CA GLU A 18 14.84 21.77 -6.22
C GLU A 18 14.79 20.35 -6.80
N LEU A 19 13.64 19.97 -7.37
CA LEU A 19 13.47 18.68 -8.04
C LEU A 19 14.44 18.50 -9.22
N GLN A 20 14.64 19.55 -10.00
CA GLN A 20 15.58 19.54 -11.13
C GLN A 20 17.04 19.39 -10.66
N ARG A 21 17.40 20.04 -9.55
CA ARG A 21 18.71 19.90 -8.91
C ARG A 21 18.94 18.46 -8.45
N ASP A 22 17.96 17.84 -7.81
CA ASP A 22 18.05 16.46 -7.32
C ASP A 22 18.19 15.44 -8.46
N ARG A 23 17.39 15.57 -9.53
CA ARG A 23 17.52 14.75 -10.74
C ARG A 23 18.92 14.87 -11.34
N HIS A 24 19.46 16.08 -11.40
CA HIS A 24 20.81 16.31 -11.91
C HIS A 24 21.90 15.65 -11.04
N LEU A 25 21.77 15.71 -9.71
CA LEU A 25 22.71 15.03 -8.80
C LEU A 25 22.64 13.50 -8.93
N GLN A 26 21.45 12.94 -9.07
CA GLN A 26 21.28 11.51 -9.35
C GLN A 26 21.95 11.12 -10.66
N GLN A 27 21.73 11.88 -11.74
CA GLN A 27 22.37 11.63 -13.03
C GLN A 27 23.91 11.72 -12.94
N GLN A 28 24.45 12.72 -12.24
CA GLN A 28 25.89 12.83 -12.03
C GLN A 28 26.46 11.61 -11.27
N ARG A 29 25.76 11.12 -10.24
CA ARG A 29 26.16 9.92 -9.50
C ARG A 29 26.21 8.71 -10.41
N LEU A 30 25.16 8.49 -11.21
CA LEU A 30 25.10 7.39 -12.17
C LEU A 30 26.27 7.45 -13.16
N ILE A 31 26.52 8.60 -13.78
CA ILE A 31 27.64 8.77 -14.72
C ILE A 31 28.99 8.48 -14.04
N LYS A 32 29.20 8.98 -12.82
CA LYS A 32 30.44 8.71 -12.06
C LYS A 32 30.61 7.22 -11.78
N MET A 33 29.53 6.53 -11.39
CA MET A 33 29.56 5.10 -11.14
C MET A 33 29.82 4.31 -12.42
N SER A 34 29.12 4.60 -13.52
CA SER A 34 29.33 3.96 -14.82
C SER A 34 30.74 4.17 -15.35
N ARG A 35 31.32 5.37 -15.19
CA ARG A 35 32.73 5.66 -15.55
C ARG A 35 33.73 4.89 -14.68
N LYS A 36 33.45 4.70 -13.39
CA LYS A 36 34.28 3.86 -12.51
C LYS A 36 34.20 2.39 -12.91
N GLN A 37 33.00 1.89 -13.19
CA GLN A 37 32.77 0.51 -13.58
C GLN A 37 33.41 0.19 -14.94
N THR A 38 33.32 1.10 -15.91
CA THR A 38 34.00 0.94 -17.22
C THR A 38 35.51 0.96 -17.07
N LYS A 39 36.11 1.85 -16.25
CA LYS A 39 37.56 1.80 -15.98
C LYS A 39 38.00 0.49 -15.32
N LEU A 40 37.21 -0.07 -14.41
CA LEU A 40 37.53 -1.36 -13.79
C LEU A 40 37.38 -2.51 -14.79
N LYS A 41 36.31 -2.51 -15.59
CA LYS A 41 36.09 -3.50 -16.66
C LYS A 41 37.15 -3.42 -17.76
N GLU A 42 37.58 -2.23 -18.16
CA GLU A 42 38.65 -1.98 -19.12
C GLU A 42 40.00 -2.46 -18.58
N LYS A 43 40.34 -2.15 -17.32
CA LYS A 43 41.56 -2.68 -16.68
C LYS A 43 41.58 -4.20 -16.59
N VAL A 44 40.44 -4.81 -16.27
CA VAL A 44 40.28 -6.27 -16.22
C VAL A 44 40.37 -6.88 -17.63
N LEU A 45 39.77 -6.24 -18.64
CA LEU A 45 39.83 -6.68 -20.03
C LEU A 45 41.24 -6.54 -20.62
N VAL A 46 41.95 -5.46 -20.34
CA VAL A 46 43.33 -5.22 -20.78
C VAL A 46 44.28 -6.24 -20.15
N SER A 47 44.11 -6.57 -18.86
CA SER A 47 44.89 -7.63 -18.21
C SER A 47 44.62 -9.02 -18.79
N LEU A 48 43.38 -9.30 -19.21
CA LEU A 48 42.99 -10.59 -19.79
C LEU A 48 43.53 -10.78 -21.22
N ILE A 49 43.70 -9.69 -21.98
CA ILE A 49 44.16 -9.74 -23.37
C ILE A 49 45.70 -9.83 -23.45
N THR A 50 46.45 -9.28 -22.48
CA THR A 50 47.91 -9.38 -22.45
C THR A 50 48.45 -10.78 -22.15
N ASP A 51 47.62 -11.68 -21.60
CA ASP A 51 48.04 -13.02 -21.18
C ASP A 51 47.81 -14.10 -22.27
N CYS A 52 47.41 -13.72 -23.49
CA CYS A 52 47.13 -14.65 -24.60
C CYS A 52 48.17 -14.64 -25.73
N THR A 53 49.47 -14.45 -25.42
CA THR A 53 50.57 -14.73 -26.37
C THR A 53 51.68 -15.56 -25.75
N SER A 54 51.34 -16.72 -25.20
CA SER A 54 52.30 -17.82 -25.05
C SER A 54 51.57 -19.16 -24.98
N PRO A 55 51.80 -20.09 -25.92
CA PRO A 55 51.29 -21.44 -25.77
C PRO A 55 52.18 -22.18 -24.76
N THR A 56 51.55 -22.95 -23.87
CA THR A 56 52.16 -23.87 -22.87
C THR A 56 52.13 -23.35 -21.44
N ALA A 57 51.03 -23.64 -20.73
CA ALA A 57 51.05 -24.45 -19.52
C ALA A 57 49.65 -24.44 -18.87
N LEU A 58 49.11 -25.64 -18.68
CA LEU A 58 47.96 -25.88 -17.82
C LEU A 58 48.28 -25.45 -16.37
N GLN A 59 47.23 -25.03 -15.66
CA GLN A 59 47.07 -24.95 -14.20
C GLN A 59 47.35 -23.58 -13.53
N SER A 60 46.29 -22.78 -13.41
CA SER A 60 45.79 -22.38 -12.08
C SER A 60 44.31 -21.97 -12.18
N PRO A 61 43.41 -22.42 -11.28
CA PRO A 61 42.06 -21.88 -11.21
C PRO A 61 42.12 -20.48 -10.56
N PRO A 62 41.41 -19.46 -11.09
CA PRO A 62 41.37 -18.16 -10.44
C PRO A 62 40.72 -18.29 -9.07
N LEU A 63 41.47 -17.98 -8.01
CA LEU A 63 40.99 -17.83 -6.64
C LEU A 63 39.94 -16.69 -6.61
N GLY A 64 38.69 -17.04 -6.89
CA GLY A 64 37.56 -16.11 -6.95
C GLY A 64 36.25 -16.77 -7.40
N TRP A 65 36.31 -17.96 -8.00
CA TRP A 65 35.12 -18.62 -8.54
C TRP A 65 34.09 -19.06 -7.48
N LYS A 66 34.52 -19.29 -6.22
CA LYS A 66 33.62 -19.73 -5.14
C LYS A 66 32.67 -18.61 -4.67
N ALA A 67 33.16 -17.37 -4.58
CA ALA A 67 32.32 -16.22 -4.19
C ALA A 67 31.37 -15.81 -5.32
N ALA A 68 31.83 -15.83 -6.57
CA ALA A 68 30.98 -15.52 -7.73
C ALA A 68 29.87 -16.57 -7.96
N LYS A 69 30.10 -17.83 -7.56
CA LYS A 69 29.09 -18.88 -7.65
C LYS A 69 28.02 -18.74 -6.55
N ASP A 70 28.41 -18.34 -5.35
CA ASP A 70 27.49 -18.00 -4.27
C ASP A 70 26.58 -16.82 -4.63
N ASP A 71 27.16 -15.77 -5.21
CA ASP A 71 26.43 -14.59 -5.70
C ASP A 71 25.39 -14.98 -6.78
N LYS A 72 25.71 -15.94 -7.66
CA LYS A 72 24.77 -16.43 -8.67
C LYS A 72 23.57 -17.12 -8.03
N THR A 73 23.79 -18.02 -7.08
CA THR A 73 22.69 -18.70 -6.36
C THR A 73 21.83 -17.69 -5.59
N ARG A 74 22.46 -16.74 -4.90
CA ARG A 74 21.77 -15.69 -4.15
C ARG A 74 20.91 -14.79 -5.03
N LEU A 75 21.37 -14.45 -6.23
CA LEU A 75 20.59 -13.67 -7.21
C LEU A 75 19.40 -14.46 -7.78
N GLU A 76 19.55 -15.77 -7.97
CA GLU A 76 18.48 -16.66 -8.44
C GLU A 76 17.38 -16.83 -7.38
N GLU A 77 17.77 -17.01 -6.11
CA GLU A 77 16.84 -17.01 -4.97
C GLU A 77 16.08 -15.68 -4.88
N GLN A 78 16.77 -14.54 -5.00
CA GLN A 78 16.13 -13.23 -5.02
C GLN A 78 15.15 -13.08 -6.19
N SER A 79 15.51 -13.54 -7.38
CA SER A 79 14.63 -13.52 -8.55
C SER A 79 13.35 -14.33 -8.31
N THR A 80 13.48 -15.49 -7.66
CA THR A 80 12.34 -16.37 -7.33
C THR A 80 11.46 -15.72 -6.26
N ALA A 81 12.06 -15.20 -5.19
CA ALA A 81 11.34 -14.49 -4.11
C ALA A 81 10.59 -13.26 -4.63
N ILE A 82 11.21 -12.49 -5.53
CA ILE A 82 10.55 -11.35 -6.18
C ILE A 82 9.34 -11.86 -6.97
N ALA A 83 9.50 -12.87 -7.82
CA ALA A 83 8.40 -13.41 -8.62
C ALA A 83 7.22 -13.91 -7.76
N ASP A 84 7.50 -14.57 -6.63
CA ASP A 84 6.46 -15.06 -5.74
C ASP A 84 5.75 -13.93 -4.98
N LEU A 85 6.49 -12.89 -4.57
CA LEU A 85 5.88 -11.67 -4.00
C LEU A 85 4.95 -10.98 -5.02
N TRP A 86 5.35 -10.89 -6.29
CA TRP A 86 4.48 -10.35 -7.34
C TRP A 86 3.19 -11.15 -7.49
N LYS A 87 3.26 -12.50 -7.49
CA LYS A 87 2.07 -13.36 -7.52
C LYS A 87 1.18 -13.14 -6.31
N LEU A 88 1.77 -13.08 -5.11
CA LEU A 88 1.03 -12.85 -3.86
C LEU A 88 0.30 -11.51 -3.88
N VAL A 89 0.99 -10.43 -4.30
CA VAL A 89 0.37 -9.11 -4.44
C VAL A 89 -0.78 -9.15 -5.44
N ALA A 90 -0.64 -9.83 -6.58
CA ALA A 90 -1.72 -9.97 -7.55
C ALA A 90 -2.96 -10.69 -6.96
N VAL A 91 -2.74 -11.77 -6.19
CA VAL A 91 -3.82 -12.50 -5.51
C VAL A 91 -4.50 -11.61 -4.46
N LEU A 92 -3.73 -10.90 -3.63
CA LEU A 92 -4.27 -10.01 -2.61
C LEU A 92 -5.06 -8.83 -3.21
N LEU A 93 -4.63 -8.29 -4.35
CA LEU A 93 -5.36 -7.25 -5.06
C LEU A 93 -6.69 -7.78 -5.60
N LEU A 94 -6.70 -9.00 -6.15
CA LEU A 94 -7.91 -9.64 -6.63
C LEU A 94 -8.90 -9.89 -5.48
N GLU A 95 -8.40 -10.37 -4.34
CA GLU A 95 -9.22 -10.64 -3.17
C GLU A 95 -9.79 -9.37 -2.55
N ASN A 96 -8.99 -8.30 -2.43
CA ASN A 96 -9.49 -7.01 -1.95
C ASN A 96 -10.61 -6.45 -2.85
N LYS A 97 -10.48 -6.62 -4.17
CA LYS A 97 -11.53 -6.22 -5.09
C LYS A 97 -12.82 -7.02 -4.85
N ARG A 98 -12.71 -8.35 -4.71
CA ARG A 98 -13.85 -9.22 -4.40
C ARG A 98 -14.54 -8.84 -3.09
N LEU A 99 -13.76 -8.60 -2.04
CA LEU A 99 -14.28 -8.18 -0.72
C LEU A 99 -14.99 -6.82 -0.78
N LEU A 100 -14.49 -5.88 -1.59
CA LEU A 100 -15.15 -4.59 -1.78
C LEU A 100 -16.52 -4.76 -2.44
N GLU A 101 -16.61 -5.60 -3.48
CA GLU A 101 -17.87 -5.91 -4.15
C GLU A 101 -18.88 -6.58 -3.18
N GLU A 102 -18.42 -7.52 -2.35
CA GLU A 102 -19.27 -8.15 -1.33
C GLU A 102 -19.70 -7.17 -0.24
N HIS A 103 -18.79 -6.30 0.22
CA HIS A 103 -19.12 -5.27 1.21
C HIS A 103 -20.21 -4.33 0.71
N GLU A 104 -20.11 -3.84 -0.53
CA GLU A 104 -21.12 -2.96 -1.11
C GLU A 104 -22.46 -3.69 -1.32
N LYS A 105 -22.44 -4.97 -1.73
CA LYS A 105 -23.64 -5.80 -1.82
C LYS A 105 -24.33 -5.95 -0.47
N LEU A 106 -23.58 -6.35 0.56
CA LEU A 106 -24.10 -6.52 1.92
C LEU A 106 -24.61 -5.20 2.50
N LYS A 107 -23.95 -4.08 2.20
CA LYS A 107 -24.40 -2.75 2.62
C LYS A 107 -25.74 -2.38 1.98
N ALA A 108 -25.93 -2.67 0.70
CA ALA A 108 -27.19 -2.46 0.00
C ALA A 108 -28.31 -3.37 0.57
N GLU A 109 -28.01 -4.64 0.82
CA GLU A 109 -28.94 -5.57 1.45
C GLU A 109 -29.31 -5.14 2.86
N ASN A 110 -28.35 -4.72 3.68
CA ASN A 110 -28.59 -4.19 5.01
C ASN A 110 -29.48 -2.93 4.98
N ALA A 111 -29.28 -2.06 4.00
CA ALA A 111 -30.15 -0.91 3.78
C ALA A 111 -31.57 -1.32 3.36
N SER A 112 -31.72 -2.36 2.53
CA SER A 112 -33.04 -2.90 2.17
C SER A 112 -33.74 -3.54 3.35
N LEU A 113 -33.08 -4.45 4.06
CA LEU A 113 -33.64 -5.09 5.24
C LEU A 113 -34.04 -4.06 6.30
N LYS A 114 -33.24 -3.01 6.51
CA LYS A 114 -33.63 -1.89 7.39
C LYS A 114 -34.91 -1.21 6.90
N ARG A 115 -35.01 -0.88 5.61
CA ARG A 115 -36.25 -0.33 5.03
C ARG A 115 -37.43 -1.30 5.22
N ASP A 116 -37.25 -2.57 4.92
CA ASP A 116 -38.31 -3.57 4.98
C ASP A 116 -38.78 -3.78 6.43
N LEU A 117 -37.88 -3.71 7.42
CA LEU A 117 -38.21 -3.68 8.85
C LEU A 117 -39.01 -2.42 9.24
N TYR A 118 -38.64 -1.25 8.68
CA TYR A 118 -39.41 -0.01 8.88
C TYR A 118 -40.80 -0.10 8.23
N GLU A 119 -40.93 -0.72 7.05
CA GLU A 119 -42.21 -0.93 6.36
C GLU A 119 -43.08 -1.98 7.07
N GLU A 120 -42.49 -3.03 7.66
CA GLU A 120 -43.23 -4.03 8.46
C GLU A 120 -43.82 -3.40 9.73
N HIS A 121 -43.09 -2.49 10.39
CA HIS A 121 -43.59 -1.72 11.52
C HIS A 121 -44.51 -0.55 11.13
N GLN A 122 -44.73 -0.29 9.84
CA GLN A 122 -45.51 0.85 9.33
C GLN A 122 -46.76 0.45 8.52
N SER A 123 -47.11 -0.84 8.46
CA SER A 123 -48.43 -1.27 7.99
C SER A 123 -49.54 -0.61 8.83
N PRO A 124 -50.47 0.14 8.20
CA PRO A 124 -51.53 0.81 8.95
C PRO A 124 -52.54 -0.21 9.49
N PRO A 125 -52.94 -0.16 10.78
CA PRO A 125 -54.20 -0.75 11.16
C PRO A 125 -55.29 0.03 10.44
N ALA A 126 -55.99 -0.66 9.54
CA ALA A 126 -57.24 -0.17 9.03
C ALA A 126 -58.19 0.08 10.22
N SER A 127 -58.54 1.35 10.39
CA SER A 127 -59.74 1.85 11.09
C SER A 127 -59.64 2.20 12.58
N LEU A 128 -60.15 3.41 12.82
CA LEU A 128 -60.87 3.93 14.00
C LEU A 128 -60.08 4.40 15.23
N ASP A 129 -60.20 5.72 15.45
CA ASP A 129 -60.26 6.45 16.72
C ASP A 129 -59.32 6.02 17.86
N GLN A 130 -58.24 6.77 18.05
CA GLN A 130 -57.78 7.12 19.41
C GLN A 130 -56.80 8.30 19.39
N PRO A 131 -57.02 9.37 20.20
CA PRO A 131 -56.03 10.40 20.42
C PRO A 131 -55.10 9.94 21.55
N SER A 132 -53.97 9.34 21.22
CA SER A 132 -52.89 9.11 22.20
C SER A 132 -51.75 10.09 21.92
N PRO A 133 -51.53 11.09 22.78
CA PRO A 133 -50.29 11.84 22.79
C PRO A 133 -49.21 10.95 23.42
N LEU A 134 -47.97 11.13 22.98
CA LEU A 134 -46.75 10.51 23.49
C LEU A 134 -46.43 9.12 22.93
N GLY A 135 -45.27 9.07 22.27
CA GLY A 135 -44.62 7.83 21.89
C GLY A 135 -43.51 8.16 20.91
N MET A 136 -42.38 8.62 21.42
CA MET A 136 -41.11 8.64 20.68
C MET A 136 -40.87 7.21 20.18
N LYS A 137 -41.23 6.95 18.92
CA LYS A 137 -41.17 5.60 18.34
C LYS A 137 -39.72 5.19 18.11
N LEU A 138 -39.25 4.39 19.06
CA LEU A 138 -38.46 3.17 18.87
C LEU A 138 -37.11 3.32 18.14
N LEU A 139 -36.11 3.81 18.86
CA LEU A 139 -34.76 3.26 18.70
C LEU A 139 -34.79 1.86 19.32
N HIS A 140 -34.43 0.82 18.56
CA HIS A 140 -34.23 -0.52 19.10
C HIS A 140 -33.05 -0.47 20.08
N VAL A 141 -33.38 -0.30 21.36
CA VAL A 141 -32.43 -0.37 22.47
C VAL A 141 -32.53 -1.79 23.03
N PRO A 142 -31.40 -2.51 23.21
CA PRO A 142 -31.39 -3.81 23.86
C PRO A 142 -32.19 -3.77 25.18
N PRO A 143 -33.00 -4.80 25.48
CA PRO A 143 -33.92 -4.79 26.62
C PRO A 143 -33.23 -4.51 27.95
N ASP A 144 -31.96 -4.91 28.07
CA ASP A 144 -31.11 -4.70 29.23
C ASP A 144 -30.87 -3.21 29.49
N LEU A 145 -30.58 -2.43 28.44
CA LEU A 145 -30.38 -0.98 28.51
C LEU A 145 -31.70 -0.23 28.67
N GLN A 146 -32.80 -0.78 28.16
CA GLN A 146 -34.13 -0.18 28.30
C GLN A 146 -34.62 -0.20 29.76
N GLN A 147 -34.23 -1.21 30.54
CA GLN A 147 -34.52 -1.29 31.97
C GLN A 147 -33.70 -0.27 32.77
N GLU A 148 -32.42 -0.10 32.42
CA GLU A 148 -31.53 0.86 33.06
C GLU A 148 -31.96 2.31 32.82
N ILE A 149 -32.36 2.64 31.58
CA ILE A 149 -32.89 3.96 31.23
C ILE A 149 -34.19 4.27 31.99
N GLN A 150 -35.09 3.27 32.11
CA GLN A 150 -36.32 3.43 32.88
C GLN A 150 -36.04 3.62 34.38
N LEU A 151 -35.06 2.91 34.93
CA LEU A 151 -34.66 3.05 36.33
C LEU A 151 -34.11 4.46 36.59
N LEU A 152 -33.21 4.94 35.72
CA LEU A 152 -32.60 6.28 35.82
C LEU A 152 -33.63 7.40 35.72
N LEU A 153 -34.59 7.30 34.81
CA LEU A 153 -35.67 8.28 34.66
C LEU A 153 -36.60 8.28 35.88
N LYS A 154 -36.91 7.11 36.45
CA LYS A 154 -37.70 7.01 37.67
C LYS A 154 -36.99 7.67 38.85
N THR A 155 -35.70 7.38 39.04
CA THR A 155 -34.91 7.98 40.12
C THR A 155 -34.75 9.49 39.99
N ALA A 156 -34.72 10.02 38.75
CA ALA A 156 -34.61 11.45 38.48
C ALA A 156 -35.92 12.22 38.70
N ASN A 157 -37.06 11.53 38.69
CA ASN A 157 -38.38 12.15 38.89
C ASN A 157 -38.88 12.02 40.34
N ASP A 158 -38.23 11.16 41.13
CA ASP A 158 -38.52 10.91 42.55
C ASP A 158 -37.53 11.66 43.50
N SER A 159 -36.64 12.53 42.97
CA SER A 159 -35.72 13.43 43.73
C SER A 159 -36.12 14.90 43.55
#